data_AF-A0A948FWX9-F1
#
_entry.id   AF-A0A948FWX9-F1
#
_cell.length_a   1.000
_cell.length_b   1.000
_cell.length_c   1.000
_cell.angle_alpha   90.00
_cell.angle_beta   90.00
_cell.angle_gamma   90.00
#
_symmetry.space_group_name_H-M   'P 1'
#
loop_
_entity.id
_entity.type
_entity.pdbx_description
1 polymer ?
#
loop_
_entity_poly.entity_id
_entity_poly.type
_entity_poly.pdbx_seq_one_letter_code
_entity_poly.pdbx_strand_id
1 'polypeptide(L)'
;LHARRDWDENIEHDQKIRIGHERHDTVEANSYSQFLAEEHRTTHADRKVETRSNDHLTVGQKQHVKVGVGQFVEAGNEIHYYAGNKVVIDAGMELTASGGGSFLKLDPGGVTLSGATIKINSGGAPGKGSGIAILPPTIPGAADADKAGNLLDSANANTTWLELNLHYKNLEPVPGAAYRVEFADGSVREGVLDTDGFARLEDVPPGPAKVWYGEDPRPFVRKSVKAVDVTDASIEDDLRKLGLDPSQVDLQQLVEQAAGRLA
;
A
#
# COMPACT_ATOMS: atom_id res chain seq x y z
N LEU A 1 2.85 -2.88 10.41
CA LEU A 1 2.44 -2.53 11.79
C LEU A 1 2.95 -3.65 12.71
N HIS A 2 3.58 -3.34 13.84
CA HIS A 2 3.93 -4.33 14.85
C HIS A 2 3.54 -3.74 16.20
N ALA A 3 2.54 -4.32 16.85
CA ALA A 3 2.12 -3.94 18.18
C ALA A 3 2.72 -4.94 19.18
N ARG A 4 3.27 -4.44 20.29
CA ARG A 4 3.95 -5.26 21.32
C ARG A 4 3.04 -5.68 22.48
N ARG A 5 1.87 -5.05 22.62
CA ARG A 5 0.90 -5.33 23.69
C ARG A 5 -0.49 -5.44 23.08
N ASP A 6 -1.12 -4.29 22.89
CA ASP A 6 -2.50 -4.18 22.42
C ASP A 6 -2.53 -3.47 21.06
N TRP A 7 -3.47 -3.89 20.22
CA TRP A 7 -3.80 -3.21 18.98
C TRP A 7 -5.32 -3.08 18.91
N ASP A 8 -5.78 -1.84 18.98
CA ASP A 8 -7.16 -1.48 18.74
C ASP A 8 -7.30 -0.83 17.37
N GLU A 9 -8.28 -1.28 16.60
CA GLU A 9 -8.64 -0.70 15.30
C GLU A 9 -10.08 -0.18 15.41
N ASN A 10 -10.25 1.14 15.38
CA ASN A 10 -11.56 1.77 15.33
C ASN A 10 -11.78 2.37 13.93
N ILE A 11 -12.82 1.90 13.24
CA ILE A 11 -13.23 2.39 11.92
C ILE A 11 -14.61 3.02 12.05
N GLU A 12 -14.70 4.34 11.84
CA GLU A 12 -15.95 5.08 12.03
C GLU A 12 -16.96 4.89 10.88
N HIS A 13 -16.54 4.30 9.76
CA HIS A 13 -17.40 4.10 8.59
C HIS A 13 -17.23 2.69 7.97
N ASP A 14 -16.31 2.51 7.01
CA ASP A 14 -16.14 1.23 6.29
C ASP A 14 -14.72 0.69 6.38
N GLN A 15 -14.58 -0.61 6.67
CA GLN A 15 -13.35 -1.36 6.46
C GLN A 15 -13.48 -2.25 5.21
N LYS A 16 -12.50 -2.21 4.31
CA LYS A 16 -12.42 -3.11 3.15
C LYS A 16 -11.05 -3.76 3.12
N ILE A 17 -11.02 -5.09 3.20
CA ILE A 17 -9.78 -5.87 3.21
C ILE A 17 -9.73 -6.76 1.96
N ARG A 18 -8.64 -6.65 1.20
CA ARG A 18 -8.32 -7.57 0.09
C ARG A 18 -7.00 -8.26 0.37
N ILE A 19 -7.04 -9.58 0.50
CA ILE A 19 -5.85 -10.42 0.61
C ILE A 19 -5.63 -11.04 -0.77
N GLY A 20 -4.47 -10.77 -1.39
CA GLY A 20 -4.16 -11.26 -2.74
C GLY A 20 -3.76 -12.73 -2.82
N HIS A 21 -3.57 -13.37 -1.67
CA HIS A 21 -3.19 -14.76 -1.53
C HIS A 21 -3.85 -15.36 -0.29
N GLU A 22 -3.08 -15.61 0.78
CA GLU A 22 -3.57 -16.30 1.97
C GLU A 22 -3.67 -15.38 3.18
N ARG A 23 -4.67 -15.64 4.02
CA ARG A 23 -4.78 -15.11 5.39
C ARG A 23 -4.59 -16.28 6.34
N HIS A 24 -3.66 -16.13 7.28
CA HIS A 24 -3.42 -17.07 8.37
C HIS A 24 -3.69 -16.34 9.67
N ASP A 25 -4.64 -16.84 10.45
CA ASP A 25 -4.94 -16.32 11.78
C ASP A 25 -4.62 -17.39 12.82
N THR A 26 -3.89 -17.03 13.86
CA THR A 26 -3.70 -17.86 15.05
C THR A 26 -4.00 -16.99 16.26
N VAL A 27 -4.99 -17.42 17.04
CA VAL A 27 -5.39 -16.77 18.29
C VAL A 27 -5.16 -17.79 19.40
N GLU A 28 -4.23 -17.49 20.30
CA GLU A 28 -3.82 -18.44 21.37
C GLU A 28 -4.90 -18.62 22.44
N ALA A 29 -5.81 -17.66 22.56
CA ALA A 29 -6.91 -17.66 23.51
C ALA A 29 -8.25 -17.57 22.78
N ASN A 30 -9.15 -16.72 23.27
CA ASN A 30 -10.51 -16.62 22.75
C ASN A 30 -10.57 -15.68 21.54
N SER A 31 -11.41 -16.04 20.57
CA SER A 31 -11.84 -15.14 19.50
C SER A 31 -13.34 -14.86 19.67
N TYR A 32 -13.71 -13.58 19.62
CA TYR A 32 -15.10 -13.15 19.70
C TYR A 32 -15.43 -12.34 18.45
N SER A 33 -16.64 -12.52 17.91
CA SER A 33 -17.13 -11.72 16.80
C SER A 33 -18.62 -11.45 17.02
N GLN A 34 -19.01 -10.18 16.95
CA GLN A 34 -20.41 -9.77 16.99
C GLN A 34 -20.71 -8.96 15.75
N PHE A 35 -21.70 -9.42 15.00
CA PHE A 35 -22.26 -8.70 13.86
C PHE A 35 -23.67 -8.29 14.26
N LEU A 36 -23.94 -6.99 14.30
CA LEU A 36 -25.24 -6.45 14.75
C LEU A 36 -26.33 -6.52 13.66
N ALA A 37 -25.93 -6.82 12.43
CA ALA A 37 -26.81 -6.97 11.28
C ALA A 37 -26.56 -8.34 10.61
N GLU A 38 -26.31 -8.36 9.30
CA GLU A 38 -26.16 -9.59 8.54
C GLU A 38 -24.69 -10.02 8.40
N GLU A 39 -24.45 -11.33 8.46
CA GLU A 39 -23.19 -11.94 8.01
C GLU A 39 -23.46 -12.65 6.68
N HIS A 40 -22.69 -12.31 5.66
CA HIS A 40 -22.69 -13.02 4.38
C HIS A 40 -21.34 -13.71 4.19
N ARG A 41 -21.35 -15.02 3.98
CA ARG A 41 -20.12 -15.80 3.81
C ARG A 41 -20.26 -16.78 2.66
N THR A 42 -19.38 -16.64 1.68
CA THR A 42 -19.26 -17.55 0.54
C THR A 42 -17.89 -18.22 0.57
N THR A 43 -17.89 -19.55 0.52
CA THR A 43 -16.67 -20.37 0.38
C THR A 43 -16.84 -21.21 -0.87
N HIS A 44 -15.96 -21.06 -1.85
CA HIS A 44 -16.08 -21.72 -3.15
C HIS A 44 -15.65 -23.19 -3.11
N ALA A 45 -14.65 -23.50 -2.30
CA ALA A 45 -14.14 -24.85 -2.09
C ALA A 45 -14.59 -25.38 -0.72
N ASP A 46 -13.88 -26.38 -0.21
CA ASP A 46 -14.20 -27.02 1.07
C ASP A 46 -14.09 -26.04 2.25
N ARG A 47 -15.09 -26.06 3.12
CA ARG A 47 -14.98 -25.53 4.49
C ARG A 47 -14.78 -26.69 5.45
N LYS A 48 -13.58 -26.83 5.99
CA LYS A 48 -13.21 -27.85 6.98
C LYS A 48 -13.19 -27.21 8.37
N VAL A 49 -13.87 -27.81 9.34
CA VAL A 49 -13.99 -27.30 10.72
C VAL A 49 -13.79 -28.47 11.69
N GLU A 50 -12.92 -28.29 12.69
CA GLU A 50 -12.76 -29.21 13.82
C GLU A 50 -13.06 -28.44 15.11
N THR A 51 -14.08 -28.88 15.85
CA THR A 51 -14.36 -28.42 17.21
C THR A 51 -14.07 -29.57 18.16
N ARG A 52 -13.04 -29.42 19.00
CA ARG A 52 -12.58 -30.50 19.90
C ARG A 52 -13.39 -30.66 21.18
N SER A 53 -14.23 -29.67 21.47
CA SER A 53 -15.16 -29.69 22.60
C SER A 53 -16.59 -29.58 22.06
N ASN A 54 -17.45 -28.76 22.67
CA ASN A 54 -18.84 -28.63 22.28
C ASN A 54 -19.02 -27.58 21.17
N ASP A 55 -19.89 -27.88 20.20
CA ASP A 55 -20.41 -26.91 19.25
C ASP A 55 -21.86 -26.57 19.62
N HIS A 56 -22.15 -25.27 19.74
CA HIS A 56 -23.45 -24.75 20.15
C HIS A 56 -23.99 -23.85 19.05
N LEU A 57 -25.17 -24.19 18.53
CA LEU A 57 -25.87 -23.39 17.52
C LEU A 57 -27.27 -23.03 18.00
N THR A 58 -27.52 -21.74 18.19
CA THR A 58 -28.87 -21.20 18.37
C THR A 58 -29.29 -20.43 17.13
N VAL A 59 -30.41 -20.83 16.53
CA VAL A 59 -31.06 -20.07 15.45
C VAL A 59 -32.39 -19.56 15.99
N GLY A 60 -32.54 -18.24 16.10
CA GLY A 60 -33.71 -17.64 16.75
C GLY A 60 -35.02 -17.88 15.98
N GLN A 61 -34.96 -18.05 14.66
CA GLN A 61 -36.15 -18.18 13.80
C GLN A 61 -36.14 -19.46 12.96
N LYS A 62 -35.47 -19.47 11.80
CA LYS A 62 -35.51 -20.58 10.84
C LYS A 62 -34.11 -20.97 10.41
N GLN A 63 -33.84 -22.27 10.35
CA GLN A 63 -32.63 -22.81 9.74
C GLN A 63 -33.01 -23.49 8.42
N HIS A 64 -32.41 -23.03 7.32
CA HIS A 64 -32.51 -23.69 6.02
C HIS A 64 -31.19 -24.38 5.72
N VAL A 65 -31.24 -25.67 5.40
CA VAL A 65 -30.05 -26.46 5.03
C VAL A 65 -30.34 -27.16 3.71
N LYS A 66 -29.52 -26.89 2.69
CA LYS A 66 -29.54 -27.61 1.42
C LYS A 66 -28.17 -28.22 1.19
N VAL A 67 -28.15 -29.53 0.97
CA VAL A 67 -26.95 -30.30 0.67
C VAL A 67 -27.11 -30.88 -0.73
N GLY A 68 -26.08 -30.73 -1.57
CA GLY A 68 -26.18 -31.07 -2.99
C GLY A 68 -26.18 -32.58 -3.28
N VAL A 69 -25.42 -33.36 -2.51
CA VAL A 69 -25.19 -34.79 -2.79
C VAL A 69 -25.60 -35.70 -1.63
N GLY A 70 -25.05 -35.48 -0.42
CA GLY A 70 -25.37 -36.35 0.71
C GLY A 70 -25.05 -35.69 2.06
N GLN A 71 -25.91 -35.94 3.04
CA GLN A 71 -25.74 -35.54 4.43
C GLN A 71 -25.44 -36.79 5.26
N PHE A 72 -24.28 -36.80 5.91
CA PHE A 72 -23.83 -37.90 6.76
C PHE A 72 -23.72 -37.40 8.19
N VAL A 73 -24.29 -38.14 9.15
CA VAL A 73 -24.30 -37.79 10.57
C VAL A 73 -23.96 -39.03 11.38
N GLU A 74 -22.93 -38.92 12.21
CA GLU A 74 -22.54 -39.94 13.17
C GLU A 74 -22.45 -39.28 14.56
N ALA A 75 -22.99 -39.95 15.58
CA ALA A 75 -22.89 -39.53 16.97
C ALA A 75 -22.56 -40.74 17.84
N GLY A 76 -21.68 -40.56 18.82
CA GLY A 76 -21.23 -41.68 19.67
C GLY A 76 -22.33 -42.26 20.56
N ASN A 77 -23.28 -41.44 21.00
CA ASN A 77 -24.32 -41.86 21.94
C ASN A 77 -25.75 -41.66 21.41
N GLU A 78 -26.10 -40.46 20.96
CA GLU A 78 -27.48 -40.13 20.63
C GLU A 78 -27.56 -39.08 19.51
N ILE A 79 -28.52 -39.28 18.60
CA ILE A 79 -29.06 -38.24 17.73
C ILE A 79 -30.52 -38.04 18.16
N HIS A 80 -30.86 -36.84 18.62
CA HIS A 80 -32.19 -36.52 19.11
C HIS A 80 -32.83 -35.40 18.28
N TYR A 81 -33.95 -35.71 17.63
CA TYR A 81 -34.79 -34.73 16.95
C TYR A 81 -36.03 -34.43 17.78
N TYR A 82 -36.14 -33.20 18.29
CA TYR A 82 -37.35 -32.70 18.93
C TYR A 82 -38.01 -31.65 18.04
N ALA A 83 -39.30 -31.82 17.77
CA ALA A 83 -40.13 -30.82 17.12
C ALA A 83 -41.40 -30.60 17.94
N GLY A 84 -41.73 -29.34 18.24
CA GLY A 84 -42.91 -29.03 19.05
C GLY A 84 -44.24 -29.44 18.40
N ASN A 85 -44.31 -29.46 17.07
CA ASN A 85 -45.55 -29.73 16.33
C ASN A 85 -45.42 -30.91 15.35
N LYS A 86 -44.45 -30.88 14.41
CA LYS A 86 -44.39 -31.84 13.30
C LYS A 86 -42.96 -32.15 12.89
N VAL A 87 -42.71 -33.43 12.59
CA VAL A 87 -41.56 -33.90 11.80
C VAL A 87 -42.09 -34.50 10.50
N VAL A 88 -41.48 -34.16 9.37
CA VAL A 88 -41.74 -34.77 8.05
C VAL A 88 -40.40 -35.24 7.51
N ILE A 89 -40.34 -36.49 7.07
CA ILE A 89 -39.17 -37.07 6.43
C ILE A 89 -39.65 -37.65 5.10
N ASP A 90 -39.26 -37.01 4.01
CA ASP A 90 -39.55 -37.46 2.67
C ASP A 90 -38.30 -38.12 2.09
N ALA A 91 -38.46 -39.33 1.56
CA ALA A 91 -37.41 -40.04 0.84
C ALA A 91 -37.94 -40.43 -0.54
N GLY A 92 -37.09 -40.28 -1.56
CA GLY A 92 -37.49 -40.56 -2.95
C GLY A 92 -37.61 -42.06 -3.22
N MET A 93 -36.53 -42.81 -2.97
CA MET A 93 -36.47 -44.24 -3.26
C MET A 93 -36.67 -45.10 -2.02
N GLU A 94 -36.04 -44.73 -0.90
CA GLU A 94 -36.06 -45.57 0.30
C GLU A 94 -35.90 -44.73 1.57
N LEU A 95 -36.73 -45.04 2.57
CA LEU A 95 -36.50 -44.65 3.96
C LEU A 95 -36.32 -45.92 4.79
N THR A 96 -35.16 -46.06 5.43
CA THR A 96 -34.85 -47.21 6.29
C THR A 96 -34.42 -46.76 7.68
N ALA A 97 -34.92 -47.43 8.71
CA ALA A 97 -34.48 -47.29 10.09
C ALA A 97 -34.22 -48.66 10.69
N SER A 98 -33.04 -48.88 11.29
CA SER A 98 -32.64 -50.19 11.79
C SER A 98 -31.94 -50.09 13.14
N GLY A 99 -32.13 -51.09 14.01
CA GLY A 99 -31.50 -51.17 15.33
C GLY A 99 -31.93 -52.42 16.10
N GLY A 100 -31.07 -52.93 16.98
CA GLY A 100 -31.38 -54.11 17.82
C GLY A 100 -31.74 -55.36 17.01
N GLY A 101 -31.19 -55.51 15.80
CA GLY A 101 -31.53 -56.61 14.88
C GLY A 101 -32.89 -56.51 14.20
N SER A 102 -33.60 -55.39 14.34
CA SER A 102 -34.89 -55.11 13.69
C SER A 102 -34.76 -53.94 12.71
N PHE A 103 -35.68 -53.84 11.74
CA PHE A 103 -35.74 -52.71 10.83
C PHE A 103 -37.16 -52.36 10.37
N LEU A 104 -37.33 -51.11 9.97
CA LEU A 104 -38.45 -50.56 9.22
C LEU A 104 -37.89 -50.05 7.89
N LYS A 105 -38.58 -50.37 6.79
CA LYS A 105 -38.25 -49.86 5.46
C LYS A 105 -39.50 -49.42 4.72
N LEU A 106 -39.40 -48.28 4.04
CA LEU A 106 -40.38 -47.78 3.08
C LEU A 106 -39.69 -47.66 1.72
N ASP A 107 -40.24 -48.31 0.71
CA ASP A 107 -39.72 -48.32 -0.67
C ASP A 107 -40.90 -48.46 -1.67
N PRO A 108 -40.67 -48.53 -3.00
CA PRO A 108 -41.77 -48.70 -3.97
C PRO A 108 -42.58 -50.00 -3.80
N GLY A 109 -42.07 -50.99 -3.08
CA GLY A 109 -42.78 -52.22 -2.72
C GLY A 109 -43.73 -52.06 -1.52
N GLY A 110 -43.68 -50.92 -0.82
CA GLY A 110 -44.56 -50.59 0.30
C GLY A 110 -43.80 -50.46 1.63
N VAL A 111 -44.46 -50.86 2.73
CA VAL A 111 -43.90 -50.79 4.09
C VAL A 111 -43.50 -52.19 4.54
N THR A 112 -42.23 -52.36 4.91
CA THR A 112 -41.67 -53.59 5.48
C THR A 112 -41.29 -53.38 6.94
N LEU A 113 -41.75 -54.26 7.84
CA LEU A 113 -41.31 -54.34 9.22
C LEU A 113 -40.74 -55.74 9.49
N SER A 114 -39.55 -55.81 10.08
CA SER A 114 -38.89 -57.09 10.38
C SER A 114 -38.17 -57.03 11.72
N GLY A 115 -38.30 -58.09 12.52
CA GLY A 115 -37.71 -58.24 13.85
C GLY A 115 -38.28 -59.46 14.58
N ALA A 116 -37.68 -59.86 15.69
CA ALA A 116 -38.12 -61.03 16.45
C ALA A 116 -39.57 -60.91 16.97
N THR A 117 -39.96 -59.71 17.41
CA THR A 117 -41.33 -59.40 17.86
C THR A 117 -41.72 -58.01 17.34
N ILE A 118 -42.84 -57.92 16.64
CA ILE A 118 -43.42 -56.64 16.20
C ILE A 118 -44.70 -56.39 16.98
N LYS A 119 -44.69 -55.38 17.86
CA LYS A 119 -45.86 -54.99 18.66
C LYS A 119 -46.71 -53.97 17.91
N ILE A 120 -47.88 -54.37 17.44
CA ILE A 120 -48.87 -53.48 16.81
C ILE A 120 -50.06 -53.33 17.75
N ASN A 121 -50.41 -52.09 18.11
CA ASN A 121 -51.49 -51.79 19.06
C ASN A 121 -51.37 -52.50 20.42
N SER A 122 -50.17 -52.91 20.82
CA SER A 122 -49.94 -53.78 21.98
C SER A 122 -48.84 -53.22 22.89
N GLY A 123 -49.19 -52.15 23.62
CA GLY A 123 -48.40 -51.58 24.73
C GLY A 123 -46.97 -51.12 24.42
N GLY A 124 -46.32 -50.49 25.40
CA GLY A 124 -44.94 -49.98 25.30
C GLY A 124 -44.81 -48.53 25.75
N ALA A 125 -43.58 -48.09 26.03
CA ALA A 125 -43.25 -46.69 26.27
C ALA A 125 -42.20 -46.25 25.24
N PRO A 126 -42.28 -45.02 24.72
CA PRO A 126 -41.25 -44.49 23.83
C PRO A 126 -39.92 -44.32 24.58
N GLY A 127 -38.82 -44.34 23.82
CA GLY A 127 -37.53 -43.86 24.35
C GLY A 127 -37.61 -42.39 24.76
N LYS A 128 -36.75 -41.98 25.69
CA LYS A 128 -36.60 -40.57 26.10
C LYS A 128 -35.23 -40.09 25.67
N GLY A 129 -35.18 -39.03 24.87
CA GLY A 129 -33.91 -38.40 24.52
C GLY A 129 -33.42 -37.41 25.58
N SER A 130 -32.13 -37.07 25.56
CA SER A 130 -31.50 -36.21 26.58
C SER A 130 -31.99 -34.75 26.59
N GLY A 131 -32.63 -34.32 25.50
CA GLY A 131 -32.97 -32.91 25.25
C GLY A 131 -31.76 -32.06 24.83
N ILE A 132 -32.00 -30.75 24.67
CA ILE A 132 -30.97 -29.77 24.28
C ILE A 132 -30.38 -29.06 25.50
N ALA A 133 -29.06 -28.83 25.49
CA ALA A 133 -28.32 -28.10 26.53
C ALA A 133 -27.42 -27.03 25.89
N ILE A 134 -28.03 -26.08 25.17
CA ILE A 134 -27.30 -25.04 24.43
C ILE A 134 -26.76 -23.95 25.37
N LEU A 135 -25.52 -23.53 25.15
CA LEU A 135 -24.92 -22.36 25.79
C LEU A 135 -24.86 -21.18 24.80
N PRO A 136 -25.24 -19.95 25.21
CA PRO A 136 -25.18 -18.78 24.34
C PRO A 136 -23.73 -18.28 24.15
N PRO A 137 -23.43 -17.61 23.03
CA PRO A 137 -22.12 -17.00 22.82
C PRO A 137 -21.88 -15.83 23.79
N THR A 138 -20.61 -15.60 24.15
CA THR A 138 -20.20 -14.40 24.89
C THR A 138 -19.98 -13.23 23.94
N ILE A 139 -20.44 -12.05 24.32
CA ILE A 139 -20.29 -10.82 23.54
C ILE A 139 -18.82 -10.35 23.65
N PRO A 140 -18.17 -9.93 22.55
CA PRO A 140 -16.86 -9.27 22.62
C PRO A 140 -16.85 -8.11 23.63
N GLY A 141 -15.76 -7.93 24.37
CA GLY A 141 -15.55 -6.71 25.16
C GLY A 141 -15.51 -5.48 24.25
N ALA A 142 -15.83 -4.30 24.79
CA ALA A 142 -15.59 -3.06 24.06
C ALA A 142 -14.09 -2.94 23.77
N ALA A 143 -13.72 -2.67 22.51
CA ALA A 143 -12.43 -2.05 22.25
C ALA A 143 -12.40 -0.76 23.08
N ASP A 144 -11.32 -0.56 23.83
CA ASP A 144 -11.24 0.47 24.87
C ASP A 144 -11.75 1.81 24.32
N ALA A 145 -12.43 2.60 25.15
CA ALA A 145 -12.85 3.96 24.78
C ALA A 145 -11.63 4.93 24.76
N ASP A 146 -10.47 4.39 24.44
CA ASP A 146 -9.26 5.14 24.22
C ASP A 146 -9.50 6.05 23.04
N LYS A 147 -9.33 7.34 23.34
CA LYS A 147 -9.31 8.37 22.32
C LYS A 147 -8.33 7.90 21.25
N ALA A 148 -8.77 7.91 19.99
CA ALA A 148 -7.86 7.84 18.87
C ALA A 148 -6.63 8.68 19.21
N GLY A 149 -5.43 8.10 19.12
CA GLY A 149 -4.21 8.87 19.29
C GLY A 149 -4.31 10.14 18.45
N ASN A 150 -3.81 11.25 18.97
CA ASN A 150 -3.84 12.52 18.23
C ASN A 150 -3.45 12.25 16.78
N LEU A 151 -4.18 12.84 15.83
CA LEU A 151 -3.71 12.95 14.45
C LEU A 151 -2.23 13.32 14.54
N LEU A 152 -1.36 12.58 13.86
CA LEU A 152 0.03 12.99 13.71
C LEU A 152 0.00 14.47 13.34
N ASP A 153 0.74 15.31 14.08
CA ASP A 153 0.92 16.71 13.69
C ASP A 153 1.16 16.72 12.20
N SER A 154 0.30 17.44 11.46
CA SER A 154 0.35 17.53 10.00
C SER A 154 1.81 17.58 9.61
N ALA A 155 2.29 16.57 8.89
CA ALA A 155 3.70 16.46 8.51
C ALA A 155 4.15 17.86 8.11
N ASN A 156 5.09 18.44 8.87
CA ASN A 156 5.59 19.78 8.65
C ASN A 156 5.74 19.95 7.15
N ALA A 157 5.06 20.94 6.59
CA ALA A 157 5.12 21.26 5.17
C ALA A 157 6.57 21.12 4.73
N ASN A 158 6.84 20.23 3.76
CA ASN A 158 8.15 20.14 3.16
C ASN A 158 8.54 21.58 2.78
N THR A 159 9.51 22.14 3.48
CA THR A 159 9.98 23.51 3.27
C THR A 159 10.64 23.49 1.90
N THR A 160 9.92 23.96 0.89
CA THR A 160 10.41 24.06 -0.47
C THR A 160 11.30 25.30 -0.56
N TRP A 161 12.49 25.16 -1.11
CA TRP A 161 13.47 26.24 -1.24
C TRP A 161 13.95 26.38 -2.69
N LEU A 162 14.45 27.58 -3.05
CA LEU A 162 15.10 27.86 -4.33
C LEU A 162 16.44 28.56 -4.09
N GLU A 163 17.50 28.04 -4.69
CA GLU A 163 18.83 28.65 -4.70
C GLU A 163 19.10 29.36 -6.04
N LEU A 164 19.62 30.57 -5.95
CA LEU A 164 20.03 31.42 -7.06
C LEU A 164 21.55 31.52 -7.05
N ASN A 165 22.19 31.21 -8.19
CA ASN A 165 23.65 31.24 -8.32
C ASN A 165 24.01 31.96 -9.63
N LEU A 166 24.68 33.12 -9.52
CA LEU A 166 25.13 33.90 -10.68
C LEU A 166 26.66 34.02 -10.70
N HIS A 167 27.27 33.37 -11.68
CA HIS A 167 28.71 33.35 -11.89
C HIS A 167 29.04 33.62 -13.36
N TYR A 168 30.19 34.24 -13.61
CA TYR A 168 30.76 34.34 -14.95
C TYR A 168 31.21 32.97 -15.48
N LYS A 169 31.52 32.87 -16.77
CA LYS A 169 31.98 31.61 -17.40
C LYS A 169 33.27 31.03 -16.79
N ASN A 170 34.04 31.87 -16.09
CA ASN A 170 35.25 31.48 -15.35
C ASN A 170 34.96 31.07 -13.89
N LEU A 171 33.69 30.92 -13.51
CA LEU A 171 33.23 30.62 -12.14
C LEU A 171 33.50 31.73 -11.12
N GLU A 172 33.80 32.97 -11.57
CA GLU A 172 33.87 34.11 -10.66
C GLU A 172 32.44 34.55 -10.28
N PRO A 173 32.13 34.74 -8.98
CA PRO A 173 30.81 35.16 -8.56
C PRO A 173 30.50 36.59 -9.04
N VAL A 174 29.20 36.87 -9.19
CA VAL A 174 28.68 38.21 -9.50
C VAL A 174 27.99 38.77 -8.25
N PRO A 175 28.77 39.31 -7.28
CA PRO A 175 28.24 39.75 -6.01
C PRO A 175 27.39 41.01 -6.14
N GLY A 176 26.33 41.11 -5.34
CA GLY A 176 25.48 42.30 -5.26
C GLY A 176 24.58 42.53 -6.47
N ALA A 177 24.57 41.65 -7.48
CA ALA A 177 23.61 41.74 -8.57
C ALA A 177 22.19 41.57 -8.04
N ALA A 178 21.27 42.43 -8.48
CA ALA A 178 19.86 42.30 -8.12
C ALA A 178 19.26 41.04 -8.74
N TYR A 179 18.27 40.43 -8.10
CA TYR A 179 17.48 39.36 -8.69
C TYR A 179 15.99 39.61 -8.50
N ARG A 180 15.20 39.04 -9.42
CA ARG A 180 13.74 38.95 -9.33
C ARG A 180 13.32 37.52 -9.68
N VAL A 181 12.49 36.92 -8.85
CA VAL A 181 11.89 35.60 -9.08
C VAL A 181 10.37 35.74 -9.08
N GLU A 182 9.73 35.20 -10.11
CA GLU A 182 8.27 35.12 -10.23
C GLU A 182 7.84 33.65 -10.24
N PHE A 183 6.99 33.28 -9.29
CA PHE A 183 6.53 31.90 -9.08
C PHE A 183 5.21 31.64 -9.80
N ALA A 184 4.88 30.35 -9.99
CA ALA A 184 3.66 29.92 -10.67
C ALA A 184 2.36 30.38 -10.01
N ASP A 185 2.38 30.68 -8.71
CA ASP A 185 1.24 31.23 -7.96
C ASP A 185 1.07 32.76 -8.14
N GLY A 186 1.97 33.39 -8.92
CA GLY A 186 2.00 34.83 -9.15
C GLY A 186 2.77 35.62 -8.08
N SER A 187 3.31 34.97 -7.04
CA SER A 187 4.14 35.63 -6.04
C SER A 187 5.50 36.02 -6.62
N VAL A 188 6.05 37.14 -6.12
CA VAL A 188 7.34 37.69 -6.57
C VAL A 188 8.28 37.81 -5.37
N ARG A 189 9.57 37.53 -5.59
CA ARG A 189 10.66 37.76 -4.62
C ARG A 189 11.79 38.53 -5.29
N GLU A 190 12.28 39.56 -4.61
CA GLU A 190 13.35 40.43 -5.11
C GLU A 190 14.42 40.61 -4.03
N GLY A 191 15.66 40.80 -4.46
CA GLY A 191 16.80 40.99 -3.56
C GLY A 191 18.11 41.22 -4.30
N VAL A 192 19.22 41.12 -3.58
CA VAL A 192 20.57 41.16 -4.14
C VAL A 192 21.32 39.90 -3.75
N LEU A 193 22.19 39.43 -4.63
CA LEU A 193 23.08 38.31 -4.35
C LEU A 193 24.16 38.71 -3.33
N ASP A 194 24.59 37.75 -2.53
CA ASP A 194 25.67 37.94 -1.56
C ASP A 194 27.05 38.01 -2.23
N THR A 195 28.12 37.96 -1.43
CA THR A 195 29.51 38.02 -1.92
C THR A 195 29.92 36.84 -2.81
N ASP A 196 29.20 35.73 -2.73
CA ASP A 196 29.44 34.51 -3.51
C ASP A 196 28.51 34.43 -4.73
N GLY A 197 27.79 35.52 -5.05
CA GLY A 197 26.82 35.51 -6.15
C GLY A 197 25.63 34.59 -5.87
N PHE A 198 25.31 34.39 -4.58
CA PHE A 198 24.31 33.45 -4.10
C PHE A 198 23.12 34.15 -3.43
N ALA A 199 21.94 33.55 -3.53
CA ALA A 199 20.80 33.84 -2.67
C ALA A 199 19.92 32.60 -2.51
N ARG A 200 19.29 32.47 -1.34
CA ARG A 200 18.37 31.37 -1.03
C ARG A 200 17.01 31.89 -0.60
N LEU A 201 15.97 31.37 -1.23
CA LEU A 201 14.58 31.68 -0.94
C LEU A 201 13.96 30.45 -0.26
N GLU A 202 13.51 30.61 0.97
CA GLU A 202 12.74 29.59 1.70
C GLU A 202 11.24 29.72 1.40
N ASP A 203 10.49 28.65 1.66
CA ASP A 203 9.03 28.57 1.50
C ASP A 203 8.54 28.97 0.10
N VAL A 204 9.23 28.51 -0.94
CA VAL A 204 8.86 28.81 -2.32
C VAL A 204 7.66 27.96 -2.77
N PRO A 205 6.65 28.54 -3.42
CA PRO A 205 5.52 27.78 -3.95
C PRO A 205 5.96 26.66 -4.90
N PRO A 206 5.36 25.46 -4.85
CA PRO A 206 5.69 24.39 -5.78
C PRO A 206 5.27 24.75 -7.21
N GLY A 207 6.19 24.60 -8.16
CA GLY A 207 5.92 24.87 -9.58
C GLY A 207 7.10 25.54 -10.28
N PRO A 208 6.98 25.82 -11.58
CA PRO A 208 8.00 26.54 -12.33
C PRO A 208 8.17 27.97 -11.79
N ALA A 209 9.40 28.47 -11.79
CA ALA A 209 9.74 29.85 -11.48
C ALA A 209 10.50 30.48 -12.65
N LYS A 210 10.32 31.80 -12.85
CA LYS A 210 11.11 32.60 -13.79
C LYS A 210 12.05 33.49 -13.00
N VAL A 211 13.34 33.43 -13.32
CA VAL A 211 14.40 34.16 -12.61
C VAL A 211 15.02 35.17 -13.57
N TRP A 212 15.17 36.41 -13.11
CA TRP A 212 15.92 37.47 -13.78
C TRP A 212 17.03 37.96 -12.86
N TYR A 213 18.20 38.22 -13.47
CA TYR A 213 19.35 38.81 -12.79
C TYR A 213 19.64 40.20 -13.36
N GLY A 214 20.00 41.13 -12.48
CA GLY A 214 20.53 42.45 -12.82
C GLY A 214 22.01 42.37 -13.23
N GLU A 215 22.56 43.51 -13.61
CA GLU A 215 23.97 43.63 -14.01
C GLU A 215 24.93 43.50 -12.82
N ASP A 216 26.19 43.18 -13.09
CA ASP A 216 27.26 43.24 -12.08
C ASP A 216 27.48 44.70 -11.67
N PRO A 217 27.27 45.05 -10.38
CA PRO A 217 27.43 46.42 -9.92
C PRO A 217 28.90 46.88 -9.81
N ARG A 218 29.88 45.98 -9.99
CA ARG A 218 31.32 46.29 -9.88
C ARG A 218 31.79 47.15 -11.08
N PRO A 219 32.64 48.16 -10.85
CA PRO A 219 33.21 48.96 -11.94
C PRO A 219 34.09 48.09 -12.86
N PHE A 220 33.84 48.17 -14.17
CA PHE A 220 34.66 47.46 -15.16
C PHE A 220 36.07 48.06 -15.26
N VAL A 221 37.10 47.28 -14.92
CA VAL A 221 38.51 47.66 -15.07
C VAL A 221 39.09 47.05 -16.34
N ARG A 222 39.42 47.89 -17.34
CA ARG A 222 40.12 47.44 -18.56
C ARG A 222 41.53 46.96 -18.20
N LYS A 223 41.85 45.69 -18.48
CA LYS A 223 43.24 45.19 -18.41
C LYS A 223 44.06 45.83 -19.54
N SER A 224 45.20 46.43 -19.22
CA SER A 224 46.12 47.02 -20.19
C SER A 224 46.83 45.95 -21.02
N VAL A 225 46.95 46.18 -22.32
CA VAL A 225 47.76 45.34 -23.21
C VAL A 225 49.23 45.63 -22.93
N LYS A 226 50.00 44.62 -22.51
CA LYS A 226 51.46 44.74 -22.39
C LYS A 226 52.05 44.78 -23.80
N ALA A 227 52.77 45.85 -24.15
CA ALA A 227 53.63 45.86 -25.33
C ALA A 227 54.75 44.83 -25.13
N VAL A 228 54.97 43.97 -26.12
CA VAL A 228 56.10 43.05 -26.14
C VAL A 228 57.28 43.82 -26.73
N ASP A 229 58.38 43.93 -25.99
CA ASP A 229 59.63 44.47 -26.53
C ASP A 229 60.21 43.47 -27.52
N VAL A 230 60.17 43.83 -28.81
CA VAL A 230 60.72 43.01 -29.88
C VAL A 230 62.16 43.43 -30.12
N THR A 231 63.09 42.48 -30.03
CA THR A 231 64.50 42.68 -30.39
C THR A 231 64.82 41.85 -31.63
N ASP A 232 65.85 42.22 -32.39
CA ASP A 232 66.23 41.46 -33.60
C ASP A 232 66.47 39.97 -33.29
N ALA A 233 67.05 39.67 -32.12
CA ALA A 233 67.25 38.30 -31.66
C ALA A 233 65.92 37.55 -31.38
N SER A 234 64.88 38.22 -30.88
CA SER A 234 63.58 37.57 -30.66
C SER A 234 62.85 37.32 -31.99
N ILE A 235 63.05 38.20 -32.97
CA ILE A 235 62.50 38.00 -34.32
C ILE A 235 63.17 36.79 -34.98
N GLU A 236 64.50 36.67 -34.90
CA GLU A 236 65.22 35.52 -35.46
C GLU A 236 64.82 34.19 -34.81
N ASP A 237 64.62 34.18 -33.49
CA ASP A 237 64.19 32.97 -32.77
C ASP A 237 62.78 32.54 -33.18
N ASP A 238 61.87 33.51 -33.34
CA ASP A 238 60.50 33.21 -33.78
C ASP A 238 60.44 32.77 -35.26
N LEU A 239 61.29 33.33 -36.13
CA LEU A 239 61.45 32.83 -37.51
C LEU A 239 61.91 31.37 -37.54
N ARG A 240 62.87 31.00 -36.68
CA ARG A 240 63.34 29.61 -36.58
C ARG A 240 62.25 28.67 -36.07
N LYS A 241 61.42 29.10 -35.11
CA LYS A 241 60.26 28.29 -34.63
C LYS A 241 59.23 28.05 -35.72
N LEU A 242 59.10 28.98 -36.67
CA LEU A 242 58.23 28.85 -37.83
C LEU A 242 58.88 28.04 -38.97
N GLY A 243 60.11 27.54 -38.78
CA GLY A 243 60.82 26.72 -39.77
C GLY A 243 61.48 27.53 -40.90
N LEU A 244 61.64 28.84 -40.72
CA LEU A 244 62.26 29.75 -41.68
C LEU A 244 63.72 30.03 -41.28
N ASP A 245 64.64 30.06 -42.25
CA ASP A 245 66.06 30.39 -42.00
C ASP A 245 66.26 31.92 -42.02
N PRO A 246 66.60 32.57 -40.89
CA PRO A 246 66.75 34.02 -40.81
C PRO A 246 67.80 34.60 -41.75
N SER A 247 68.76 33.80 -42.22
CA SER A 247 69.82 34.23 -43.14
C SER A 247 69.40 34.22 -44.62
N GLN A 248 68.25 33.58 -44.92
CA GLN A 248 67.71 33.41 -46.27
C GLN A 248 66.35 34.10 -46.45
N VAL A 249 65.78 34.65 -45.36
CA VAL A 249 64.47 35.29 -45.33
C VAL A 249 64.65 36.80 -45.47
N ASP A 250 64.08 37.38 -46.53
CA ASP A 250 63.86 38.82 -46.59
C ASP A 250 62.67 39.17 -45.69
N LEU A 251 63.00 39.65 -44.48
CA LEU A 251 62.03 40.08 -43.47
C LEU A 251 61.07 41.15 -44.01
N GLN A 252 61.55 42.04 -44.88
CA GLN A 252 60.72 43.11 -45.41
C GLN A 252 59.68 42.55 -46.39
N GLN A 253 60.08 41.61 -47.24
CA GLN A 253 59.18 40.92 -48.16
C GLN A 253 58.14 40.07 -47.41
N LEU A 254 58.55 39.37 -46.34
CA LEU A 254 57.66 38.55 -45.51
C LEU A 254 56.58 39.39 -44.81
N VAL A 255 56.96 40.56 -44.28
CA VAL A 255 56.03 41.50 -43.64
C VAL A 255 55.08 42.10 -44.68
N GLU A 256 55.56 42.43 -45.88
CA GLU A 256 54.71 42.91 -46.97
C GLU A 256 53.71 41.84 -47.47
N GLN A 257 54.11 40.57 -47.50
CA GLN A 257 53.24 39.46 -47.86
C GLN A 257 52.18 39.18 -46.77
N ALA A 258 52.58 39.16 -45.50
CA ALA A 258 51.68 38.96 -44.36
C ALA A 258 50.70 40.14 -44.18
N ALA A 259 51.12 41.35 -44.52
CA ALA A 259 50.27 42.55 -44.54
C ALA A 259 49.41 42.66 -45.82
N GLY A 260 49.53 41.73 -46.77
CA GLY A 260 48.75 41.67 -48.01
C GLY A 260 49.09 42.75 -49.05
N ARG A 261 50.33 43.24 -49.09
CA ARG A 261 50.80 44.34 -49.96
C ARG A 261 51.61 43.90 -51.18
N LEU A 262 52.03 42.64 -51.25
CA LEU A 262 52.58 41.99 -52.44
C LEU A 262 51.64 40.85 -52.86
N ALA A 263 51.28 40.80 -54.15
CA ALA A 263 50.48 39.73 -54.75
C ALA A 263 51.38 38.64 -55.35
#